data_AF-A0A179GDY2-F1
#
_entry.id   AF-A0A179GDY2-F1
#
_cell.length_a   1.000
_cell.length_b   1.000
_cell.length_c   1.000
_cell.angle_alpha   90.00
_cell.angle_beta   90.00
_cell.angle_gamma   90.00
#
_symmetry.space_group_name_H-M   'P 1'
#
loop_
_entity.id
_entity.type
_entity.pdbx_description
1 polymer ?
#
loop_
_entity_poly.entity_id
_entity_poly.type
_entity_poly.pdbx_seq_one_letter_code
_entity_poly.pdbx_strand_id
1 'polypeptide(L)'
;MMFIICLLVSVAQFAVGLALNPESVSLPSCPERCLKEALQTSNCSKAGVTCVCNDDGLFDGFVTCSHHECKPKDILVAINLTTVACDFPIRDDRPKLIEMAVAFLCVTSVIVGLRLFQRLCLGSGLYPDDWLILVSYICGIPSTVNLIVGLAGNGLGTDAWTVPFDKITTFLRIMYVNEILYFTQVFTVKLSILAFYLRLFPGTIVRRLIWGTIVMTGSFIIIYDLMVIFQCKPVSHYWLGWDGESKGSCLSINALVWANAASSITLDVWMLALPLAQLRALQLHWKKKIGVALMFSVGVFVTAVSILRLQFLVKFGSSTNTTWDQFPTSYWSAVELNYQRAI
;
A
#
# COMPACT_ATOMS: atom_id res chain seq x y z
N MET A 1 -36.89 -25.19 27.46
CA MET A 1 -36.06 -24.05 27.94
C MET A 1 -35.28 -23.33 26.83
N MET A 2 -35.14 -23.90 25.62
CA MET A 2 -34.43 -23.27 24.49
C MET A 2 -35.35 -22.46 23.54
N PHE A 3 -36.67 -22.70 23.57
CA PHE A 3 -37.65 -21.96 22.74
C PHE A 3 -38.11 -20.63 23.33
N ILE A 4 -38.02 -20.46 24.65
CA ILE A 4 -38.43 -19.21 25.33
C ILE A 4 -37.33 -18.13 25.21
N ILE A 5 -36.07 -18.54 25.03
CA ILE A 5 -34.93 -17.62 24.87
C ILE A 5 -34.91 -16.99 23.46
N CYS A 6 -35.29 -17.72 22.41
CA CYS A 6 -35.40 -17.14 21.05
C CYS A 6 -36.50 -16.09 20.92
N LEU A 7 -37.60 -16.22 21.66
CA LEU A 7 -38.70 -15.25 21.64
C LEU A 7 -38.39 -13.96 22.42
N LEU A 8 -37.50 -14.02 23.42
CA LEU A 8 -37.03 -12.83 24.13
C LEU A 8 -35.95 -12.08 23.35
N VAL A 9 -35.13 -12.77 22.55
CA VAL A 9 -34.14 -12.14 21.66
C VAL A 9 -34.80 -11.44 20.48
N SER A 10 -35.89 -11.98 19.93
CA SER A 10 -36.63 -11.31 18.84
C SER A 10 -37.42 -10.08 19.30
N VAL A 11 -37.94 -10.07 20.53
CA VAL A 11 -38.59 -8.88 21.12
C VAL A 11 -37.55 -7.82 21.53
N ALA A 12 -36.35 -8.23 21.96
CA ALA A 12 -35.23 -7.30 22.19
C ALA A 12 -34.72 -6.67 20.87
N GLN A 13 -34.74 -7.40 19.75
CA GLN A 13 -34.42 -6.85 18.43
C GLN A 13 -35.52 -5.91 17.90
N PHE A 14 -36.79 -6.15 18.24
CA PHE A 14 -37.89 -5.26 17.87
C PHE A 14 -37.95 -3.97 18.74
N ALA A 15 -37.38 -4.00 19.95
CA ALA A 15 -37.27 -2.83 20.83
C ALA A 15 -36.04 -1.95 20.56
N VAL A 16 -35.04 -2.43 19.81
CA VAL A 16 -33.90 -1.61 19.35
C VAL A 16 -34.23 -0.88 18.04
N GLY A 17 -35.20 -1.36 17.27
CA GLY A 17 -35.70 -0.71 16.04
C GLY A 17 -36.63 0.50 16.25
N LEU A 18 -36.94 0.88 17.50
CA LEU A 18 -37.86 1.98 17.82
C LEU A 18 -37.32 2.97 18.87
N ALA A 19 -35.99 3.00 19.06
CA ALA A 19 -35.32 4.01 19.90
C ALA A 19 -34.27 4.83 19.13
N LEU A 20 -34.46 5.03 17.83
CA LEU A 20 -33.94 6.26 17.21
C LEU A 20 -34.85 7.40 17.66
N ASN A 21 -34.56 7.95 18.84
CA ASN A 21 -34.93 9.34 19.12
C ASN A 21 -34.37 10.18 17.95
N PRO A 22 -35.18 10.96 17.24
CA PRO A 22 -34.71 11.85 16.17
C PRO A 22 -33.89 13.05 16.71
N GLU A 23 -33.35 12.95 17.94
CA GLU A 23 -32.83 14.08 18.71
C GLU A 23 -31.38 13.91 19.23
N SER A 24 -30.59 12.91 18.78
CA SER A 24 -29.19 12.82 19.26
C SER A 24 -28.12 12.41 18.25
N VAL A 25 -28.44 12.23 16.97
CA VAL A 25 -27.43 12.11 15.91
C VAL A 25 -27.55 13.32 14.98
N SER A 26 -27.09 14.47 15.47
CA SER A 26 -27.01 15.67 14.65
C SER A 26 -25.87 15.51 13.65
N LEU A 27 -26.21 15.44 12.36
CA LEU A 27 -25.22 15.62 11.30
C LEU A 27 -24.55 16.99 11.49
N PRO A 28 -23.24 17.12 11.19
CA PRO A 28 -22.62 18.44 11.18
C PRO A 28 -23.32 19.35 10.16
N SER A 29 -23.44 20.63 10.49
CA SER A 29 -24.26 21.61 9.74
C SER A 29 -23.93 21.70 8.25
N CYS A 30 -22.66 21.52 7.86
CA CYS A 30 -22.26 21.58 6.45
C CYS A 30 -22.68 20.33 5.64
N PRO A 31 -22.30 19.09 6.03
CA PRO A 31 -22.83 17.88 5.41
C PRO A 31 -24.35 17.81 5.39
N GLU A 32 -25.03 18.31 6.44
CA GLU A 32 -26.49 18.36 6.48
C GLU A 32 -27.07 19.20 5.32
N ARG A 33 -26.43 20.31 4.96
CA ARG A 33 -26.82 21.14 3.80
C ARG A 33 -26.68 20.35 2.50
N CYS A 34 -25.54 19.69 2.29
CA CYS A 34 -25.30 18.87 1.10
C CYS A 34 -26.30 17.70 0.98
N LEU A 35 -26.64 17.07 2.11
CA LEU A 35 -27.64 16.00 2.11
C LEU A 35 -29.03 16.52 1.74
N LYS A 36 -29.43 17.69 2.27
CA LYS A 36 -30.70 18.34 1.90
C LYS A 36 -30.77 18.70 0.42
N GLU A 37 -29.66 19.17 -0.16
CA GLU A 37 -29.58 19.48 -1.59
C GLU A 37 -29.71 18.22 -2.45
N ALA A 38 -28.99 17.15 -2.11
CA ALA A 38 -29.12 15.85 -2.80
C ALA A 38 -30.54 15.25 -2.69
N LEU A 39 -31.22 15.49 -1.57
CA LEU A 39 -32.62 15.09 -1.34
C LEU A 39 -33.64 15.88 -2.18
N GLN A 40 -33.33 17.12 -2.58
CA GLN A 40 -34.21 17.91 -3.46
C GLN A 40 -34.22 17.37 -4.89
N THR A 41 -33.12 16.77 -5.32
CA THR A 41 -32.97 16.18 -6.66
C THR A 41 -33.46 14.73 -6.74
N SER A 42 -33.73 14.07 -5.60
CA SER A 42 -34.14 12.68 -5.55
C SER A 42 -35.60 12.50 -5.11
N ASN A 43 -36.19 11.36 -5.47
CA ASN A 43 -37.54 10.99 -5.02
C ASN A 43 -37.58 10.49 -3.57
N CYS A 44 -36.44 10.45 -2.87
CA CYS A 44 -36.32 9.91 -1.52
C CYS A 44 -36.77 10.86 -0.40
N SER A 45 -37.14 12.12 -0.71
CA SER A 45 -37.57 13.13 0.27
C SER A 45 -38.63 12.66 1.28
N LYS A 46 -39.46 11.68 0.92
CA LYS A 46 -40.57 11.16 1.77
C LYS A 46 -40.45 9.67 2.11
N ALA A 47 -39.42 8.98 1.63
CA ALA A 47 -39.33 7.52 1.66
C ALA A 47 -38.47 6.97 2.83
N GLY A 48 -38.05 7.84 3.75
CA GLY A 48 -37.28 7.46 4.93
C GLY A 48 -35.83 7.09 4.65
N VAL A 49 -35.12 6.68 5.70
CA VAL A 49 -33.67 6.37 5.68
C VAL A 49 -33.35 5.27 4.66
N THR A 50 -34.21 4.27 4.51
CA THR A 50 -34.00 3.12 3.61
C THR A 50 -33.94 3.51 2.13
N CYS A 51 -34.63 4.57 1.70
CA CYS A 51 -34.51 5.05 0.31
C CYS A 51 -33.14 5.70 0.07
N VAL A 52 -32.70 6.53 1.02
CA VAL A 52 -31.41 7.22 0.98
C VAL A 52 -30.25 6.21 0.91
N CYS A 53 -30.36 5.12 1.67
CA CYS A 53 -29.33 4.08 1.71
C CYS A 53 -29.25 3.20 0.46
N ASN A 54 -30.28 3.20 -0.39
CA ASN A 54 -30.34 2.37 -1.60
C ASN A 54 -30.22 3.18 -2.91
N ASP A 55 -30.08 4.51 -2.81
CA ASP A 55 -29.89 5.40 -3.96
C ASP A 55 -28.42 5.82 -4.05
N ASP A 56 -27.64 5.04 -4.81
CA ASP A 56 -26.20 5.29 -5.02
C ASP A 56 -25.93 6.69 -5.59
N GLY A 57 -26.81 7.19 -6.48
CA GLY A 57 -26.66 8.51 -7.10
C GLY A 57 -26.85 9.65 -6.11
N LEU A 58 -27.80 9.50 -5.18
CA LEU A 58 -28.00 10.43 -4.07
C LEU A 58 -26.77 10.43 -3.15
N PHE A 59 -26.29 9.24 -2.75
CA PHE A 59 -25.15 9.12 -1.86
C PHE A 59 -23.87 9.71 -2.47
N ASP A 60 -23.59 9.41 -3.75
CA ASP A 60 -22.46 9.97 -4.48
C ASP A 60 -22.56 11.49 -4.61
N GLY A 61 -23.76 12.02 -4.88
CA GLY A 61 -24.01 13.47 -4.91
C GLY A 61 -23.76 14.14 -3.56
N PHE A 62 -24.23 13.53 -2.47
CA PHE A 62 -23.98 13.98 -1.10
C PHE A 62 -22.49 14.00 -0.76
N VAL A 63 -21.77 12.91 -1.05
CA VAL A 63 -20.33 12.79 -0.81
C VAL A 63 -19.55 13.81 -1.63
N THR A 64 -19.89 13.97 -2.91
CA THR A 64 -19.24 14.94 -3.81
C THR A 64 -19.42 16.38 -3.33
N CYS A 65 -20.66 16.78 -2.99
CA CYS A 65 -20.91 18.11 -2.41
C CYS A 65 -20.13 18.32 -1.12
N SER A 66 -20.13 17.31 -0.23
CA SER A 66 -19.47 17.40 1.06
C SER A 66 -17.95 17.56 0.92
N HIS A 67 -17.32 16.87 -0.04
CA HIS A 67 -15.89 17.02 -0.34
C HIS A 67 -15.50 18.40 -0.87
N HIS A 68 -16.41 19.08 -1.58
CA HIS A 68 -16.16 20.42 -2.10
C HIS A 68 -16.37 21.54 -1.08
N GLU A 69 -17.38 21.39 -0.21
CA GLU A 69 -17.88 22.49 0.61
C GLU A 69 -17.53 22.36 2.11
N CYS A 70 -17.25 21.15 2.59
CA CYS A 70 -17.14 20.86 4.02
C CYS A 70 -15.72 20.52 4.48
N LYS A 71 -15.49 20.64 5.79
CA LYS A 71 -14.22 20.26 6.39
C LYS A 71 -14.07 18.73 6.41
N PRO A 72 -12.85 18.19 6.21
CA PRO A 72 -12.60 16.74 6.23
C PRO A 72 -13.12 16.02 7.47
N LYS A 73 -12.97 16.62 8.67
CA LYS A 73 -13.50 16.05 9.92
C LYS A 73 -15.02 15.89 9.88
N ASP A 74 -15.74 16.89 9.39
CA ASP A 74 -17.20 16.87 9.31
C ASP A 74 -17.69 15.82 8.29
N ILE A 75 -16.96 15.68 7.17
CA ILE A 75 -17.25 14.67 6.15
C ILE A 75 -17.11 13.26 6.74
N LEU A 76 -16.00 12.97 7.44
CA LEU A 76 -15.78 11.66 8.03
C LEU A 76 -16.84 11.32 9.09
N VAL A 77 -17.24 12.30 9.92
CA VAL A 77 -18.33 12.11 10.88
C VAL A 77 -19.64 11.82 10.15
N ALA A 78 -19.97 12.60 9.12
CA ALA A 78 -21.22 12.42 8.39
C ALA A 78 -21.27 11.05 7.69
N ILE A 79 -20.18 10.64 7.02
CA ILE A 79 -20.10 9.32 6.40
C ILE A 79 -20.25 8.22 7.45
N ASN A 80 -19.55 8.30 8.59
CA ASN A 80 -19.67 7.32 9.66
C ASN A 80 -21.12 7.20 10.15
N LEU A 81 -21.78 8.32 10.45
CA LEU A 81 -23.18 8.35 10.88
C LEU A 81 -24.11 7.77 9.82
N THR A 82 -23.93 8.12 8.54
CA THR A 82 -24.74 7.54 7.46
C THR A 82 -24.51 6.04 7.30
N THR A 83 -23.27 5.55 7.45
CA THR A 83 -22.98 4.11 7.35
C THR A 83 -23.61 3.31 8.48
N VAL A 84 -23.64 3.87 9.70
CA VAL A 84 -24.34 3.28 10.85
C VAL A 84 -25.86 3.33 10.65
N ALA A 85 -26.40 4.44 10.15
CA ALA A 85 -27.84 4.59 9.91
C ALA A 85 -28.35 3.66 8.79
N CYS A 86 -27.51 3.39 7.79
CA CYS A 86 -27.80 2.50 6.67
C CYS A 86 -27.49 1.03 6.93
N ASP A 87 -26.96 0.69 8.11
CA ASP A 87 -26.50 -0.67 8.46
C ASP A 87 -25.55 -1.26 7.39
N PHE A 88 -24.66 -0.43 6.85
CA PHE A 88 -23.66 -0.88 5.89
C PHE A 88 -22.62 -1.78 6.56
N PRO A 89 -22.15 -2.84 5.88
CA PRO A 89 -21.20 -3.78 6.47
C PRO A 89 -19.87 -3.09 6.77
N ILE A 90 -19.41 -3.19 8.01
CA ILE A 90 -18.09 -2.72 8.43
C ILE A 90 -17.04 -3.63 7.80
N ARG A 91 -16.15 -3.04 6.98
CA ARG A 91 -15.11 -3.80 6.27
C ARG A 91 -13.82 -3.83 7.08
N ASP A 92 -13.23 -5.02 7.19
CA ASP A 92 -11.95 -5.22 7.90
C ASP A 92 -11.10 -6.31 7.24
N ASP A 93 -10.09 -5.88 6.50
CA ASP A 93 -9.11 -6.75 5.83
C ASP A 93 -7.76 -6.81 6.57
N ARG A 94 -7.64 -6.21 7.76
CA ARG A 94 -6.39 -6.22 8.57
C ARG A 94 -5.81 -7.61 8.78
N PRO A 95 -6.59 -8.66 9.11
CA PRO A 95 -6.04 -10.00 9.33
C PRO A 95 -5.29 -10.54 8.10
N LYS A 96 -5.84 -10.34 6.90
CA LYS A 96 -5.22 -10.78 5.63
C LYS A 96 -3.85 -10.14 5.41
N LEU A 97 -3.69 -8.86 5.76
CA LEU A 97 -2.42 -8.15 5.67
C LEU A 97 -1.40 -8.70 6.66
N ILE A 98 -1.81 -8.91 7.91
CA ILE A 98 -0.94 -9.38 8.99
C ILE A 98 -0.47 -10.80 8.70
N GLU A 99 -1.38 -11.70 8.33
CA GLU A 99 -1.07 -13.08 7.95
C GLU A 99 -0.04 -13.14 6.82
N MET A 100 -0.26 -12.36 5.76
CA MET A 100 0.68 -12.26 4.64
C MET A 100 2.04 -11.72 5.08
N ALA A 101 2.06 -10.61 5.84
CA ALA A 101 3.31 -9.98 6.27
C ALA A 101 4.15 -10.90 7.16
N VAL A 102 3.52 -11.61 8.10
CA VAL A 102 4.19 -12.58 8.98
C VAL A 102 4.69 -13.78 8.17
N ALA A 103 3.87 -14.33 7.27
CA ALA A 103 4.28 -15.47 6.43
C ALA A 103 5.53 -15.15 5.59
N PHE A 104 5.53 -14.01 4.90
CA PHE A 104 6.68 -13.59 4.09
C PHE A 104 7.91 -13.27 4.93
N LEU A 105 7.74 -12.67 6.12
CA LEU A 105 8.85 -12.43 7.03
C LEU A 105 9.49 -13.75 7.46
N CYS A 106 8.70 -14.74 7.86
CA CYS A 106 9.20 -16.08 8.24
C CYS A 106 9.94 -16.76 7.08
N VAL A 107 9.35 -16.80 5.89
CA VAL A 107 9.98 -17.42 4.70
C VAL A 107 11.30 -16.72 4.36
N THR A 108 11.31 -15.39 4.32
CA THR A 108 12.51 -14.61 3.99
C THR A 108 13.59 -14.80 5.05
N SER A 109 13.21 -14.87 6.34
CA SER A 109 14.13 -15.11 7.46
C SER A 109 14.84 -16.47 7.32
N VAL A 110 14.08 -17.52 6.97
CA VAL A 110 14.64 -18.86 6.75
C VAL A 110 15.60 -18.87 5.57
N ILE A 111 15.23 -18.25 4.44
CA ILE A 111 16.07 -18.21 3.25
C ILE A 111 17.38 -17.45 3.50
N VAL A 112 17.30 -16.25 4.10
CA VAL A 112 18.49 -15.45 4.44
C VAL A 112 19.34 -16.18 5.47
N GLY A 113 18.73 -16.80 6.49
CA GLY A 113 19.42 -17.60 7.49
C GLY A 113 20.18 -18.78 6.88
N LEU A 114 19.55 -19.54 5.98
CA LEU A 114 20.20 -20.65 5.26
C LEU A 114 21.36 -20.17 4.38
N ARG A 115 21.21 -19.01 3.71
CA ARG A 115 22.29 -18.40 2.92
C ARG A 115 23.48 -18.04 3.79
N LEU A 116 23.26 -17.34 4.91
CA LEU A 116 24.33 -16.97 5.84
C LEU A 116 25.00 -18.20 6.43
N PHE A 117 24.23 -19.21 6.83
CA PHE A 117 24.75 -20.47 7.35
C PHE A 117 25.65 -21.17 6.31
N GLN A 118 25.21 -21.25 5.05
CA GLN A 118 26.02 -21.84 3.99
C GLN A 118 27.33 -21.05 3.77
N ARG A 119 27.28 -19.72 3.76
CA ARG A 119 28.48 -18.90 3.52
C ARG A 119 29.50 -18.98 4.65
N LEU A 120 29.02 -18.92 5.89
CA LEU A 120 29.86 -18.86 7.09
C LEU A 120 30.37 -20.24 7.51
N CYS A 121 29.55 -21.28 7.45
CA CYS A 121 29.92 -22.62 7.92
C CYS A 121 30.58 -23.48 6.83
N LEU A 122 30.27 -23.26 5.54
CA LEU A 122 30.83 -24.04 4.42
C LEU A 122 31.95 -23.29 3.66
N GLY A 123 32.45 -22.18 4.21
CA GLY A 123 33.80 -21.67 3.91
C GLY A 123 33.97 -20.85 2.63
N SER A 124 32.92 -20.24 2.07
CA SER A 124 33.06 -19.43 0.83
C SER A 124 33.25 -17.93 1.05
N GLY A 125 33.16 -17.45 2.30
CA GLY A 125 33.23 -16.02 2.64
C GLY A 125 31.96 -15.25 2.23
N LEU A 126 31.80 -14.04 2.77
CA LEU A 126 30.71 -13.13 2.38
C LEU A 126 31.14 -12.29 1.18
N TYR A 127 30.33 -12.30 0.15
CA TYR A 127 30.56 -11.48 -1.02
C TYR A 127 29.71 -10.19 -0.97
N PRO A 128 29.98 -9.17 -1.82
CA PRO A 128 29.22 -7.91 -1.80
C PRO A 128 27.70 -8.03 -2.00
N ASP A 129 27.22 -9.08 -2.67
CA ASP A 129 25.79 -9.37 -2.86
C ASP A 129 25.15 -9.87 -1.55
N ASP A 130 25.85 -10.73 -0.81
CA ASP A 130 25.41 -11.22 0.49
C ASP A 130 25.23 -10.04 1.48
N TRP A 131 26.12 -9.04 1.42
CA TRP A 131 26.00 -7.81 2.21
C TRP A 131 24.80 -6.95 1.80
N LEU A 132 24.57 -6.77 0.50
CA LEU A 132 23.41 -6.00 0.01
C LEU A 132 22.09 -6.66 0.38
N ILE A 133 22.01 -7.99 0.34
CA ILE A 133 20.84 -8.76 0.79
C ILE A 133 20.64 -8.59 2.30
N LEU A 134 21.71 -8.69 3.09
CA LEU A 134 21.62 -8.52 4.55
C LEU A 134 21.16 -7.12 4.93
N VAL A 135 21.72 -6.09 4.31
CA VAL A 135 21.30 -4.70 4.50
C VAL A 135 19.83 -4.53 4.10
N SER A 136 19.44 -5.05 2.93
CA SER A 136 18.04 -4.99 2.50
C SER A 136 17.09 -5.73 3.45
N TYR A 137 17.52 -6.84 4.04
CA TYR A 137 16.72 -7.61 4.99
C TYR A 137 16.55 -6.86 6.31
N ILE A 138 17.65 -6.32 6.87
CA ILE A 138 17.63 -5.52 8.10
C ILE A 138 16.77 -4.27 7.94
N CYS A 139 16.92 -3.55 6.82
CA CYS A 139 16.06 -2.41 6.50
C CYS A 139 14.59 -2.82 6.33
N GLY A 140 14.32 -4.06 5.91
CA GLY A 140 12.99 -4.62 5.72
C GLY A 140 12.20 -4.84 7.00
N ILE A 141 12.87 -5.12 8.13
CA ILE A 141 12.21 -5.40 9.41
C ILE A 141 11.38 -4.18 9.88
N PRO A 142 11.93 -2.95 9.94
CA PRO A 142 11.14 -1.74 10.21
C PRO A 142 9.92 -1.58 9.31
N SER A 143 10.03 -1.86 8.01
CA SER A 143 8.90 -1.77 7.07
C SER A 143 7.78 -2.75 7.44
N THR A 144 8.12 -3.99 7.77
CA THR A 144 7.13 -5.00 8.20
C THR A 144 6.47 -4.63 9.53
N VAL A 145 7.25 -4.13 10.49
CA VAL A 145 6.72 -3.66 11.78
C VAL A 145 5.78 -2.47 11.58
N ASN A 146 6.19 -1.49 10.76
CA ASN A 146 5.36 -0.35 10.41
C ASN A 146 4.07 -0.78 9.70
N LEU A 147 4.13 -1.79 8.83
CA LEU A 147 2.94 -2.31 8.15
C LEU A 147 1.94 -2.92 9.13
N ILE A 148 2.40 -3.78 10.04
CA ILE A 148 1.54 -4.52 10.99
C ILE A 148 1.05 -3.61 12.12
N VAL A 149 1.98 -3.03 12.87
CA VAL A 149 1.66 -2.27 14.09
C VAL A 149 1.26 -0.84 13.74
N GLY A 150 1.99 -0.24 12.80
CA GLY A 150 1.84 1.17 12.49
C GLY A 150 0.67 1.47 11.56
N LEU A 151 0.50 0.73 10.47
CA LEU A 151 -0.55 0.98 9.49
C LEU A 151 -1.81 0.19 9.84
N ALA A 152 -1.73 -1.15 9.96
CA ALA A 152 -2.89 -1.97 10.32
C ALA A 152 -3.47 -1.61 11.70
N GLY A 153 -2.61 -1.32 12.68
CA GLY A 153 -3.03 -0.86 14.02
C GLY A 153 -3.71 0.52 14.06
N ASN A 154 -3.52 1.33 13.01
CA ASN A 154 -4.09 2.68 12.89
C ASN A 154 -5.08 2.83 11.72
N GLY A 155 -5.60 1.74 11.17
CA GLY A 155 -6.77 1.75 10.28
C GLY A 155 -6.54 1.29 8.84
N LEU A 156 -5.34 0.85 8.46
CA LEU A 156 -5.12 0.25 7.13
C LEU A 156 -6.02 -0.98 6.94
N GLY A 157 -6.78 -1.03 5.85
CA GLY A 157 -7.72 -2.13 5.60
C GLY A 157 -9.04 -2.02 6.35
N THR A 158 -9.32 -0.86 6.96
CA THR A 158 -10.66 -0.47 7.45
C THR A 158 -11.05 0.86 6.81
N ASP A 159 -12.34 1.19 6.87
CA ASP A 159 -12.87 2.43 6.32
C ASP A 159 -12.41 3.67 7.10
N ALA A 160 -12.00 4.73 6.38
CA ALA A 160 -11.36 5.91 6.98
C ALA A 160 -12.24 6.62 8.03
N TRP A 161 -13.55 6.60 7.82
CA TRP A 161 -14.55 7.21 8.72
C TRP A 161 -14.78 6.42 10.02
N THR A 162 -14.31 5.17 10.10
CA THR A 162 -14.33 4.38 11.34
C THR A 162 -13.09 4.60 12.19
N VAL A 163 -12.10 5.34 11.68
CA VAL A 163 -10.80 5.54 12.33
C VAL A 163 -10.83 6.84 13.16
N PRO A 164 -10.42 6.80 14.44
CA PRO A 164 -10.24 8.01 15.25
C PRO A 164 -9.25 9.01 14.62
N PHE A 165 -9.52 10.31 14.74
CA PHE A 165 -8.73 11.37 14.10
C PHE A 165 -7.24 11.42 14.51
N ASP A 166 -6.94 11.09 15.77
CA ASP A 166 -5.57 10.94 16.28
C ASP A 166 -4.83 9.77 15.61
N LYS A 167 -5.56 8.68 15.34
CA LYS A 167 -5.04 7.54 14.60
C LYS A 167 -4.84 7.84 13.12
N ILE A 168 -5.68 8.66 12.48
CA ILE A 168 -5.46 9.11 11.09
C ILE A 168 -4.12 9.86 10.97
N THR A 169 -3.86 10.79 11.89
CA THR A 169 -2.59 11.53 11.93
C THR A 169 -1.39 10.60 12.11
N THR A 170 -1.53 9.60 12.99
CA THR A 170 -0.48 8.59 13.23
C THR A 170 -0.28 7.69 12.00
N PHE A 171 -1.36 7.24 11.39
CA PHE A 171 -1.37 6.45 10.16
C PHE A 171 -0.63 7.17 9.03
N LEU A 172 -0.95 8.45 8.77
CA LEU A 172 -0.27 9.24 7.75
C LEU A 172 1.21 9.45 8.06
N ARG A 173 1.57 9.69 9.33
CA ARG A 173 2.99 9.81 9.72
C ARG A 173 3.75 8.51 9.45
N ILE A 174 3.15 7.36 9.73
CA ILE A 174 3.79 6.07 9.48
C ILE A 174 3.82 5.74 7.99
N MET A 175 2.77 6.10 7.23
CA MET A 175 2.78 6.00 5.77
C MET A 175 3.95 6.77 5.17
N TYR A 176 4.19 8.01 5.61
CA TYR A 176 5.33 8.82 5.17
C TYR A 176 6.67 8.11 5.37
N VAL A 177 6.91 7.54 6.57
CA VAL A 177 8.13 6.79 6.85
C VAL A 177 8.22 5.53 5.99
N ASN A 178 7.10 4.83 5.81
CA ASN A 178 7.06 3.61 5.03
C ASN A 178 7.28 3.86 3.53
N GLU A 179 6.85 5.02 3.02
CA GLU A 179 7.08 5.44 1.63
C GLU A 179 8.57 5.62 1.35
N ILE A 180 9.29 6.32 2.24
CA ILE A 180 10.76 6.48 2.16
C ILE A 180 11.44 5.11 2.16
N LEU A 181 11.10 4.26 3.15
CA LEU A 181 11.68 2.92 3.24
C LEU A 181 11.41 2.09 1.99
N TYR A 182 10.20 2.19 1.42
CA TYR A 182 9.83 1.47 0.21
C TYR A 182 10.66 1.93 -1.00
N PHE A 183 10.85 3.24 -1.21
CA PHE A 183 11.67 3.78 -2.32
C PHE A 183 13.13 3.34 -2.21
N THR A 184 13.73 3.46 -1.03
CA THR A 184 15.10 2.98 -0.82
C THR A 184 15.21 1.47 -1.07
N GLN A 185 14.25 0.68 -0.58
CA GLN A 185 14.29 -0.78 -0.68
C GLN A 185 14.11 -1.30 -2.10
N VAL A 186 13.15 -0.79 -2.87
CA VAL A 186 12.85 -1.31 -4.21
C VAL A 186 14.06 -1.21 -5.14
N PHE A 187 14.84 -0.13 -5.05
CA PHE A 187 16.05 0.03 -5.85
C PHE A 187 17.27 -0.67 -5.24
N THR A 188 17.37 -0.75 -3.90
CA THR A 188 18.47 -1.49 -3.24
C THR A 188 18.44 -2.96 -3.60
N VAL A 189 17.25 -3.58 -3.66
CA VAL A 189 17.14 -4.99 -4.08
C VAL A 189 17.53 -5.16 -5.55
N LYS A 190 17.16 -4.23 -6.43
CA LYS A 190 17.63 -4.23 -7.83
C LYS A 190 19.14 -4.10 -7.94
N LEU A 191 19.79 -3.28 -7.11
CA LEU A 191 21.25 -3.19 -7.04
C LEU A 191 21.89 -4.52 -6.66
N SER A 192 21.29 -5.27 -5.72
CA SER A 192 21.75 -6.62 -5.36
C SER A 192 21.68 -7.58 -6.54
N ILE A 193 20.57 -7.60 -7.28
CA ILE A 193 20.39 -8.44 -8.48
C ILE A 193 21.41 -8.06 -9.57
N LEU A 194 21.63 -6.77 -9.80
CA LEU A 194 22.62 -6.28 -10.76
C LEU A 194 24.06 -6.68 -10.36
N ALA A 195 24.39 -6.60 -9.06
CA ALA A 195 25.67 -7.07 -8.54
C ALA A 195 25.86 -8.58 -8.75
N PHE A 196 24.79 -9.37 -8.61
CA PHE A 196 24.80 -10.78 -8.96
C PHE A 196 25.01 -11.00 -10.47
N TYR A 197 24.35 -10.22 -11.34
CA TYR A 197 24.54 -10.31 -12.80
C TYR A 197 25.99 -10.06 -13.23
N LEU A 198 26.72 -9.16 -12.56
CA LEU A 198 28.15 -8.93 -12.83
C LEU A 198 29.02 -10.18 -12.62
N ARG A 199 28.59 -11.12 -11.76
CA ARG A 199 29.32 -12.38 -11.52
C ARG A 199 28.93 -13.48 -12.47
N LEU A 200 27.65 -13.52 -12.83
CA LEU A 200 27.13 -14.56 -13.71
C LEU A 200 27.64 -14.39 -15.15
N PHE A 201 27.71 -13.14 -15.62
CA PHE A 201 28.03 -12.83 -17.01
C PHE A 201 29.46 -12.29 -17.19
N PRO A 202 30.37 -13.04 -17.85
CA PRO A 202 31.74 -12.60 -18.07
C PRO A 202 31.91 -11.58 -19.22
N GLY A 203 30.89 -11.39 -20.08
CA GLY A 203 31.00 -10.56 -21.29
C GLY A 203 31.26 -9.07 -21.01
N THR A 204 32.26 -8.49 -21.67
CA THR A 204 32.71 -7.11 -21.44
C THR A 204 31.63 -6.06 -21.72
N ILE A 205 30.89 -6.21 -22.82
CA ILE A 205 29.81 -5.29 -23.20
C ILE A 205 28.69 -5.30 -22.15
N VAL A 206 28.27 -6.50 -21.73
CA VAL A 206 27.18 -6.66 -20.74
C VAL A 206 27.61 -6.12 -19.38
N ARG A 207 28.85 -6.33 -18.98
CA ARG A 207 29.37 -5.76 -17.73
C ARG A 207 29.35 -4.22 -17.76
N ARG A 208 29.67 -3.58 -18.90
CA ARG A 208 29.53 -2.13 -19.05
C ARG A 208 28.08 -1.68 -18.92
N LEU A 209 27.14 -2.39 -19.56
CA LEU A 209 25.71 -2.10 -19.45
C LEU A 209 25.20 -2.26 -18.01
N ILE A 210 25.62 -3.32 -17.31
CA ILE A 210 25.25 -3.55 -15.91
C ILE A 210 25.80 -2.43 -15.02
N TRP A 211 27.08 -2.05 -15.17
CA TRP A 211 27.64 -0.93 -14.41
C TRP A 211 26.90 0.40 -14.68
N GLY A 212 26.55 0.69 -15.93
CA GLY A 212 25.70 1.83 -16.26
C GLY A 212 24.34 1.77 -15.59
N THR A 213 23.73 0.58 -15.54
CA THR A 213 22.45 0.34 -14.86
C THR A 213 22.57 0.50 -13.35
N ILE A 214 23.68 0.06 -12.73
CA ILE A 214 23.95 0.25 -11.29
C ILE A 214 24.02 1.73 -10.94
N VAL A 215 24.77 2.53 -11.73
CA VAL A 215 24.88 3.99 -11.51
C VAL A 215 23.52 4.66 -11.65
N MET A 216 22.75 4.30 -12.69
CA MET A 216 21.40 4.83 -12.91
C MET A 216 20.45 4.48 -11.76
N THR A 217 20.40 3.21 -11.33
CA THR A 217 19.57 2.77 -10.20
C THR A 217 19.99 3.45 -8.90
N GLY A 218 21.30 3.62 -8.65
CA GLY A 218 21.79 4.36 -7.49
C GLY A 218 21.37 5.83 -7.50
N SER A 219 21.33 6.46 -8.68
CA SER A 219 20.83 7.83 -8.81
C SER A 219 19.33 7.94 -8.54
N PHE A 220 18.53 6.93 -8.92
CA PHE A 220 17.10 6.90 -8.62
C PHE A 220 16.83 6.84 -7.12
N ILE A 221 17.60 6.08 -6.34
CA ILE A 221 17.48 6.08 -4.86
C ILE A 221 17.59 7.51 -4.34
N ILE A 222 18.67 8.21 -4.69
CA ILE A 222 18.94 9.56 -4.19
C ILE A 222 17.85 10.53 -4.62
N ILE A 223 17.45 10.51 -5.90
CA ILE A 223 16.45 11.43 -6.44
C ILE A 223 15.09 11.20 -5.78
N TYR A 224 14.60 9.96 -5.76
CA TYR A 224 13.29 9.65 -5.22
C TYR A 224 13.24 9.84 -3.69
N ASP A 225 14.29 9.46 -2.96
CA ASP A 225 14.37 9.66 -1.50
C ASP A 225 14.34 11.16 -1.16
N LEU A 226 15.10 12.00 -1.87
CA LEU A 226 15.05 13.45 -1.66
C LEU A 226 13.67 14.02 -2.00
N MET A 227 13.05 13.57 -3.10
CA MET A 227 11.72 14.03 -3.49
C MET A 227 10.66 13.66 -2.45
N VAL A 228 10.68 12.43 -1.92
CA VAL A 228 9.70 11.97 -0.93
C VAL A 228 9.95 12.59 0.46
N ILE A 229 11.20 12.80 0.85
CA ILE A 229 11.54 13.46 2.13
C ILE A 229 11.08 14.93 2.11
N PHE A 230 11.24 15.61 0.99
CA PHE A 230 10.87 17.01 0.83
C PHE A 230 9.56 17.21 0.05
N GLN A 231 8.69 16.21 0.04
CA GLN A 231 7.44 16.26 -0.75
C GLN A 231 6.44 17.31 -0.27
N CYS A 232 6.54 17.75 0.98
CA CYS A 232 5.66 18.78 1.57
C CYS A 232 6.46 19.91 2.22
N LYS A 233 5.88 21.12 2.20
CA LYS A 233 6.41 22.32 2.85
C LYS A 233 5.33 22.93 3.78
N PRO A 234 5.51 22.89 5.11
CA PRO A 234 6.53 22.12 5.85
C PRO A 234 6.30 20.60 5.73
N VAL A 235 7.32 19.77 6.03
CA VAL A 235 7.22 18.31 5.97
C VAL A 235 6.07 17.78 6.84
N SER A 236 5.82 18.43 7.98
CA SER A 236 4.72 18.08 8.88
C SER A 236 3.32 18.23 8.26
N HIS A 237 3.19 18.99 7.18
CA HIS A 237 1.94 19.13 6.45
C HIS A 237 1.49 17.79 5.83
N TYR A 238 2.39 16.84 5.57
CA TYR A 238 1.99 15.51 5.07
C TYR A 238 1.00 14.80 6.00
N TRP A 239 1.25 14.82 7.32
CA TRP A 239 0.40 14.13 8.31
C TRP A 239 -0.52 15.05 9.10
N LEU A 240 -0.35 16.38 9.03
CA LEU A 240 -1.25 17.36 9.66
C LEU A 240 -2.16 18.06 8.64
N GLY A 241 -1.96 17.86 7.34
CA GLY A 241 -2.73 18.54 6.29
C GLY A 241 -4.12 17.95 6.04
N TRP A 242 -4.36 16.71 6.48
CA TRP A 242 -5.58 15.97 6.16
C TRP A 242 -6.85 16.61 6.70
N ASP A 243 -6.78 17.39 7.79
CA ASP A 243 -7.94 18.05 8.38
C ASP A 243 -8.23 19.45 7.79
N GLY A 244 -7.37 19.92 6.88
CA GLY A 244 -7.47 21.24 6.26
C GLY A 244 -7.10 22.41 7.18
N GLU A 245 -6.62 22.16 8.40
CA GLU A 245 -6.29 23.23 9.36
C GLU A 245 -4.82 23.66 9.24
N SER A 246 -3.91 22.75 8.90
CA SER A 246 -2.50 23.09 8.73
C SER A 246 -2.23 23.77 7.39
N LYS A 247 -1.49 24.90 7.43
CA LYS A 247 -1.04 25.60 6.23
C LYS A 247 0.19 24.91 5.66
N GLY A 248 0.14 24.58 4.38
CA GLY A 248 1.25 24.01 3.66
C GLY A 248 0.87 23.68 2.23
N SER A 249 1.83 23.15 1.49
CA SER A 249 1.59 22.58 0.17
C SER A 249 2.50 21.38 -0.02
N CYS A 250 2.04 20.41 -0.81
CA CYS A 250 2.83 19.26 -1.21
C CYS A 250 2.99 19.25 -2.73
N LEU A 251 4.05 18.59 -3.21
CA LEU A 251 4.14 18.12 -4.58
C LEU A 251 2.96 17.17 -4.86
N SER A 252 2.70 16.89 -6.14
CA SER A 252 1.74 15.84 -6.48
C SER A 252 2.31 14.48 -6.03
N ILE A 253 1.90 14.03 -4.84
CA ILE A 253 2.33 12.77 -4.23
C ILE A 253 2.02 11.62 -5.21
N ASN A 254 0.81 11.61 -5.77
CA ASN A 254 0.41 10.62 -6.78
C ASN A 254 1.37 10.61 -7.98
N ALA A 255 1.74 11.77 -8.53
CA ALA A 255 2.69 11.82 -9.65
C ALA A 255 4.07 11.29 -9.27
N LEU A 256 4.54 11.58 -8.04
CA LEU A 256 5.81 11.07 -7.53
C LEU A 256 5.80 9.54 -7.43
N VAL A 257 4.77 8.95 -6.80
CA VAL A 257 4.69 7.50 -6.64
C VAL A 257 4.46 6.80 -7.99
N TRP A 258 3.69 7.39 -8.90
CA TRP A 258 3.50 6.86 -10.27
C TRP A 258 4.80 6.89 -11.07
N ALA A 259 5.60 7.97 -10.98
CA ALA A 259 6.90 8.08 -11.63
C ALA A 259 7.89 7.02 -11.08
N ASN A 260 7.91 6.83 -9.76
CA ASN A 260 8.71 5.79 -9.12
C ASN A 260 8.30 4.38 -9.59
N ALA A 261 7.00 4.09 -9.60
CA ALA A 261 6.48 2.80 -10.05
C ALA A 261 6.81 2.53 -11.53
N ALA A 262 6.63 3.52 -12.41
CA ALA A 262 6.97 3.41 -13.83
C ALA A 262 8.49 3.20 -14.04
N SER A 263 9.33 3.92 -13.29
CA SER A 263 10.79 3.76 -13.34
C SER A 263 11.22 2.38 -12.87
N SER A 264 10.60 1.87 -11.80
CA SER A 264 10.85 0.52 -11.28
C SER A 264 10.52 -0.56 -12.30
N ILE A 265 9.32 -0.49 -12.92
CA ILE A 265 8.88 -1.45 -13.95
C ILE A 265 9.80 -1.40 -15.17
N THR A 266 10.19 -0.19 -15.61
CA THR A 266 11.12 -0.02 -16.73
C THR A 266 12.46 -0.69 -16.45
N LEU A 267 12.98 -0.55 -15.22
CA LEU A 267 14.18 -1.23 -14.77
C LEU A 267 14.01 -2.75 -14.73
N ASP A 268 12.85 -3.28 -14.31
CA ASP A 268 12.61 -4.72 -14.30
C ASP A 268 12.65 -5.31 -15.72
N VAL A 269 11.96 -4.67 -16.66
CA VAL A 269 11.97 -5.08 -18.08
C VAL A 269 13.38 -5.00 -18.66
N TRP A 270 14.11 -3.92 -18.37
CA TRP A 270 15.49 -3.77 -18.81
C TRP A 270 16.41 -4.86 -18.24
N MET A 271 16.30 -5.14 -16.95
CA MET A 271 17.08 -6.17 -16.27
C MET A 271 16.76 -7.58 -16.80
N LEU A 272 15.51 -7.85 -17.17
CA LEU A 272 15.12 -9.08 -17.87
C LEU A 272 15.73 -9.20 -19.27
N ALA A 273 15.88 -8.09 -19.99
CA ALA A 273 16.44 -8.07 -21.34
C ALA A 273 17.97 -8.32 -21.37
N LEU A 274 18.71 -7.85 -20.35
CA LEU A 274 20.17 -8.01 -20.24
C LEU A 274 20.67 -9.46 -20.45
N PRO A 275 20.16 -10.48 -19.72
CA PRO A 275 20.61 -11.86 -19.89
C PRO A 275 20.13 -12.51 -21.19
N LEU A 276 18.96 -12.13 -21.72
CA LEU A 276 18.41 -12.68 -22.96
C LEU A 276 19.28 -12.34 -24.19
N ALA A 277 19.87 -11.14 -24.20
CA ALA A 277 20.79 -10.74 -25.26
C ALA A 277 22.06 -11.63 -25.31
N GLN A 278 22.48 -12.18 -24.17
CA GLN A 278 23.66 -13.05 -24.07
C GLN A 278 23.37 -14.53 -24.30
N LEU A 279 22.16 -14.98 -23.96
CA LEU A 279 21.75 -16.37 -24.17
C LEU A 279 21.80 -16.80 -25.64
N ARG A 280 21.60 -15.88 -26.59
CA ARG A 280 21.75 -16.17 -28.02
C ARG A 280 23.20 -16.44 -28.45
N ALA A 281 24.18 -15.95 -27.69
CA ALA A 281 25.60 -15.99 -28.06
C ALA A 281 26.42 -17.02 -27.27
N LEU A 282 25.89 -17.57 -26.17
CA LEU A 282 26.70 -18.31 -25.19
C LEU A 282 26.23 -19.78 -25.04
N GLN A 283 27.09 -20.72 -25.43
CA GLN A 283 26.92 -22.16 -25.17
C GLN A 283 27.14 -22.48 -23.68
N LEU A 284 26.14 -22.16 -22.85
CA LEU A 284 26.19 -22.42 -21.42
C LEU A 284 25.93 -23.90 -21.10
N HIS A 285 26.76 -24.46 -20.21
CA HIS A 285 26.52 -25.77 -19.60
C HIS A 285 25.15 -25.81 -18.88
N TRP A 286 24.46 -26.95 -18.91
CA TRP A 286 23.06 -27.08 -18.49
C TRP A 286 22.75 -26.54 -17.09
N LYS A 287 23.69 -26.69 -16.13
CA LYS A 287 23.57 -26.14 -14.76
C LYS A 287 23.42 -24.61 -14.74
N LYS A 288 24.19 -23.88 -15.56
CA LYS A 288 24.07 -22.42 -15.68
C LYS A 288 22.79 -22.02 -16.41
N LYS A 289 22.35 -22.83 -17.38
CA LYS A 289 21.09 -22.63 -18.12
C LYS A 289 19.87 -22.71 -17.19
N ILE A 290 19.85 -23.65 -16.24
CA ILE A 290 18.80 -23.73 -15.21
C ILE A 290 18.81 -22.49 -14.30
N GLY A 291 19.99 -22.07 -13.83
CA GLY A 291 20.10 -20.85 -13.02
C GLY A 291 19.55 -19.61 -13.72
N VAL A 292 19.92 -19.41 -15.00
CA VAL A 292 19.41 -18.30 -15.81
C VAL A 292 17.89 -18.40 -16.02
N ALA A 293 17.37 -19.61 -16.28
CA ALA A 293 15.92 -19.81 -16.45
C ALA A 293 15.13 -19.48 -15.18
N LEU A 294 15.61 -19.90 -14.00
CA LEU A 294 15.00 -19.58 -12.72
C LEU A 294 15.01 -18.06 -12.45
N MET A 295 16.13 -17.39 -12.72
CA MET A 295 16.22 -15.94 -12.59
C MET A 295 15.27 -15.19 -13.53
N PHE A 296 15.08 -15.71 -14.75
CA PHE A 296 14.15 -15.12 -15.70
C PHE A 296 12.71 -15.25 -15.24
N SER A 297 12.29 -16.45 -14.81
CA SER A 297 10.93 -16.68 -14.28
C SER A 297 10.60 -15.76 -13.11
N VAL A 298 11.58 -15.59 -12.22
CA VAL A 298 11.49 -14.67 -11.08
C VAL A 298 11.31 -13.23 -11.54
N GLY A 299 12.16 -12.74 -12.45
CA GLY A 299 12.06 -11.35 -12.90
C GLY A 299 10.74 -11.08 -13.62
N VAL A 300 10.21 -12.04 -14.37
CA VAL A 300 8.88 -11.94 -15.00
C VAL A 300 7.78 -11.83 -13.94
N PHE A 301 7.82 -12.67 -12.91
CA PHE A 301 6.85 -12.61 -11.81
C PHE A 301 6.91 -11.26 -11.08
N VAL A 302 8.11 -10.80 -10.73
CA VAL A 302 8.32 -9.49 -10.09
C VAL A 302 7.74 -8.37 -10.94
N THR A 303 8.05 -8.35 -12.24
CA THR A 303 7.53 -7.33 -13.17
C THR A 303 6.00 -7.34 -13.20
N ALA A 304 5.37 -8.53 -13.21
CA ALA A 304 3.91 -8.65 -13.19
C ALA A 304 3.30 -8.10 -11.90
N VAL A 305 3.92 -8.40 -10.74
CA VAL A 305 3.49 -7.85 -9.44
C VAL A 305 3.64 -6.32 -9.43
N SER A 306 4.73 -5.77 -9.97
CA SER A 306 4.93 -4.32 -10.06
C SER A 306 3.87 -3.63 -10.93
N ILE A 307 3.45 -4.27 -12.03
CA ILE A 307 2.36 -3.77 -12.90
C ILE A 307 1.01 -3.80 -12.18
N LEU A 308 0.69 -4.91 -11.51
CA LEU A 308 -0.55 -5.01 -10.71
C LEU A 308 -0.61 -3.94 -9.63
N ARG A 309 0.51 -3.73 -8.93
CA ARG A 309 0.64 -2.68 -7.91
C ARG A 309 0.40 -1.28 -8.49
N LEU A 310 0.91 -0.98 -9.68
CA LEU A 310 0.66 0.30 -10.35
C LEU A 310 -0.84 0.52 -10.62
N GLN A 311 -1.59 -0.51 -10.98
CA GLN A 311 -3.04 -0.38 -11.18
C GLN A 311 -3.76 0.05 -9.89
N PHE A 312 -3.43 -0.59 -8.76
CA PHE A 312 -3.98 -0.21 -7.46
C PHE A 312 -3.55 1.20 -7.04
N LEU A 313 -2.31 1.58 -7.34
CA LEU A 313 -1.78 2.90 -7.03
C LEU A 313 -2.47 4.02 -7.84
N VAL A 314 -2.79 3.75 -9.12
CA VAL A 314 -3.56 4.70 -9.95
C VAL A 314 -4.99 4.84 -9.41
N LYS A 315 -5.63 3.72 -9.04
CA LYS A 315 -6.97 3.74 -8.42
C LYS A 315 -6.97 4.50 -7.08
N PHE A 316 -5.95 4.30 -6.26
CA PHE A 316 -5.77 4.98 -4.98
C PHE A 316 -5.66 6.50 -5.17
N GLY A 317 -5.00 6.97 -6.23
CA GLY A 317 -4.79 8.40 -6.48
C GLY A 317 -6.08 9.22 -6.67
N SER A 318 -7.21 8.57 -6.94
CA SER A 318 -8.54 9.19 -7.06
C SER A 318 -9.52 8.75 -5.95
N SER A 319 -9.04 8.06 -4.92
CA SER A 319 -9.90 7.52 -3.86
C SER A 319 -10.25 8.56 -2.79
N THR A 320 -11.48 8.52 -2.30
CA THR A 320 -11.97 9.26 -1.12
C THR A 320 -11.79 8.48 0.19
N ASN A 321 -11.56 7.17 0.11
CA ASN A 321 -11.37 6.28 1.26
C ASN A 321 -9.94 5.74 1.30
N THR A 322 -9.04 6.61 1.76
CA THR A 322 -7.60 6.39 1.68
C THR A 322 -7.14 5.16 2.47
N THR A 323 -7.68 4.90 3.66
CA THR A 323 -7.24 3.78 4.50
C THR A 323 -7.66 2.41 3.95
N TRP A 324 -8.80 2.35 3.26
CA TRP A 324 -9.28 1.14 2.59
C TRP A 324 -8.55 0.91 1.27
N ASP A 325 -8.50 1.91 0.39
CA ASP A 325 -7.92 1.74 -0.96
C ASP A 325 -6.38 1.70 -0.96
N GLN A 326 -5.72 2.10 0.13
CA GLN A 326 -4.27 1.92 0.32
C GLN A 326 -3.90 0.46 0.66
N PHE A 327 -4.85 -0.35 1.12
CA PHE A 327 -4.64 -1.75 1.48
C PHE A 327 -4.01 -2.57 0.34
N PRO A 328 -4.59 -2.66 -0.87
CA PRO A 328 -4.03 -3.49 -1.93
C PRO A 328 -2.64 -3.02 -2.36
N THR A 329 -2.40 -1.71 -2.39
CA THR A 329 -1.09 -1.12 -2.70
C THR A 329 -0.04 -1.58 -1.68
N SER A 330 -0.38 -1.55 -0.38
CA SER A 330 0.52 -1.97 0.70
C SER A 330 0.75 -3.49 0.68
N TYR A 331 -0.30 -4.26 0.40
CA TYR A 331 -0.24 -5.71 0.28
C TYR A 331 0.74 -6.12 -0.84
N TRP A 332 0.53 -5.63 -2.06
CA TRP A 332 1.38 -5.99 -3.19
C TRP A 332 2.80 -5.42 -3.10
N SER A 333 3.00 -4.26 -2.46
CA SER A 333 4.34 -3.73 -2.16
C SER A 333 5.13 -4.66 -1.23
N ALA A 334 4.46 -5.21 -0.21
CA ALA A 334 5.08 -6.17 0.70
C ALA A 334 5.41 -7.50 -0.02
N VAL A 335 4.50 -8.00 -0.86
CA VAL A 335 4.76 -9.19 -1.69
C VAL A 335 5.94 -8.96 -2.63
N GLU A 336 5.98 -7.83 -3.34
CA GLU A 336 7.06 -7.46 -4.27
C GLU A 336 8.43 -7.49 -3.58
N LEU A 337 8.59 -6.76 -2.47
CA LEU A 337 9.87 -6.65 -1.77
C LEU A 337 10.33 -7.95 -1.13
N ASN A 338 9.43 -8.69 -0.47
CA ASN A 338 9.80 -9.97 0.16
C ASN A 338 10.13 -11.02 -0.89
N TYR A 339 9.37 -11.06 -1.99
CA TYR A 339 9.67 -11.98 -3.08
C TYR A 339 11.05 -11.67 -3.66
N GLN A 340 11.34 -10.41 -4.03
CA GLN A 340 12.64 -10.03 -4.61
C GLN A 340 13.84 -10.34 -3.68
N ARG A 341 13.69 -10.24 -2.36
CA ARG A 341 14.75 -10.56 -1.37
C ARG A 341 15.04 -12.05 -1.23
N ALA A 342 14.07 -12.91 -1.53
CA ALA A 342 14.21 -14.35 -1.40
C ALA A 342 15.10 -14.97 -2.49
N ILE A 343 15.37 -14.25 -3.59
CA ILE A 343 16.19 -14.71 -4.73
C ILE A 343 17.64 -14.26 -4.60
#